data_AF-A0A7S2B3K5-F1
#
_entry.id   AF-A0A7S2B3K5-F1
#
_cell.length_a   1.000
_cell.length_b   1.000
_cell.length_c   1.000
_cell.angle_alpha   90.00
_cell.angle_beta   90.00
_cell.angle_gamma   90.00
#
_symmetry.space_group_name_H-M   'P 1'
#
loop_
_entity.id
_entity.type
_entity.pdbx_description
1 polymer ?
#
loop_
_entity_poly.entity_id
_entity_poly.type
_entity_poly.pdbx_seq_one_letter_code
_entity_poly.pdbx_strand_id
1 'polypeptide(L)'
;EMYQTLEMSGGTLVFVRTKVDAATIHRGLHDLGMKPCLITGDTEKGPGPNQRDGIFKRFRDTEEFNVCICTDLLGKGVDITKVTIIINYDLPDEKDQNTGHFKVSTTSYLQRGGRSTRGGSKGVLINLCNGENDMNDVRTIERHFFGQAVDESGPNSVIKLIPPNEAGEFETENLQNLIKDFLA
;
A
#
# COMPACT_ATOMS: atom_id res chain seq x y z
N GLU A 1 -23.64 4.15 -5.65
CA GLU A 1 -24.18 2.79 -5.45
C GLU A 1 -23.24 1.65 -5.89
N MET A 2 -21.95 1.88 -6.16
CA MET A 2 -21.13 0.88 -6.88
C MET A 2 -20.19 -0.01 -6.02
N TYR A 3 -20.16 0.15 -4.70
CA TYR A 3 -19.42 -0.76 -3.84
C TYR A 3 -20.42 -1.40 -2.88
N GLN A 4 -20.91 -2.60 -3.22
CA GLN A 4 -21.43 -3.48 -2.18
C GLN A 4 -20.32 -3.59 -1.14
N THR A 5 -20.59 -3.10 0.07
CA THR A 5 -19.76 -3.21 1.26
C THR A 5 -19.20 -4.63 1.32
N LEU A 6 -17.96 -4.79 0.84
CA LEU A 6 -17.25 -6.04 1.00
C LEU A 6 -16.89 -6.04 2.48
N GLU A 7 -17.59 -6.84 3.29
CA GLU A 7 -17.26 -7.06 4.69
C GLU A 7 -15.85 -7.69 4.77
N MET A 8 -14.82 -6.85 4.68
CA MET A 8 -13.43 -7.26 4.60
C MET A 8 -12.82 -7.21 5.99
N SER A 9 -12.95 -8.31 6.72
CA SER A 9 -12.21 -8.47 7.98
C SER A 9 -10.73 -8.69 7.69
N GLY A 10 -9.90 -7.66 7.89
CA GLY A 10 -8.46 -7.75 7.70
C GLY A 10 -7.70 -6.45 7.95
N GLY A 11 -6.37 -6.55 8.03
CA GLY A 11 -5.49 -5.40 8.18
C GLY A 11 -5.28 -4.65 6.86
N THR A 12 -4.95 -3.37 6.95
CA THR A 12 -4.51 -2.56 5.80
C THR A 12 -2.99 -2.47 5.77
N LEU A 13 -2.38 -2.68 4.60
CA LEU A 13 -0.95 -2.47 4.37
C LEU A 13 -0.73 -1.27 3.45
N VAL A 14 0.03 -0.28 3.91
CA VAL A 14 0.32 0.96 3.19
C VAL A 14 1.80 1.00 2.85
N PHE A 15 2.12 0.98 1.55
CA PHE A 15 3.47 1.12 1.04
C PHE A 15 3.80 2.57 0.71
N VAL A 16 4.90 3.06 1.26
CA VAL A 16 5.40 4.44 1.12
C VAL A 16 6.86 4.42 0.72
N ARG A 17 7.29 5.42 -0.05
CA ARG A 17 8.66 5.54 -0.56
C ARG A 17 9.61 6.04 0.52
N THR A 18 9.22 7.09 1.24
CA THR A 18 10.10 7.77 2.19
C THR A 18 9.71 7.53 3.65
N LYS A 19 10.71 7.55 4.54
CA LYS A 19 10.49 7.47 6.00
C LYS A 19 9.73 8.70 6.53
N VAL A 20 9.88 9.84 5.86
CA VAL A 20 9.22 11.09 6.26
C VAL A 20 7.72 10.94 6.06
N ASP A 21 7.30 10.49 4.88
CA ASP A 21 5.88 10.23 4.58
C ASP A 21 5.33 9.15 5.50
N ALA A 22 6.10 8.08 5.72
CA ALA A 22 5.72 7.01 6.63
C ALA A 22 5.39 7.52 8.05
N ALA A 23 6.24 8.41 8.58
CA ALA A 23 6.04 9.01 9.90
C ALA A 23 4.88 10.02 9.92
N THR A 24 4.71 10.79 8.85
CA THR A 24 3.60 11.75 8.69
C THR A 24 2.25 11.03 8.66
N ILE A 25 2.12 10.02 7.80
CA ILE A 25 0.92 9.20 7.68
C ILE A 25 0.64 8.49 9.01
N HIS A 26 1.65 7.90 9.65
CA HIS A 26 1.47 7.25 10.95
C HIS A 26 0.86 8.18 11.98
N ARG A 27 1.40 9.40 12.14
CA ARG A 27 0.86 10.39 13.07
C ARG A 27 -0.58 10.76 12.72
N GLY A 28 -0.85 11.12 11.47
CA GLY A 28 -2.19 11.55 11.08
C GLY A 28 -3.24 10.43 11.24
N LEU A 29 -2.92 9.18 10.87
CA LEU A 29 -3.86 8.06 11.07
C LEU A 29 -4.10 7.77 12.56
N HIS A 30 -3.08 7.89 13.40
CA HIS A 30 -3.20 7.74 14.85
C HIS A 30 -4.07 8.85 15.45
N ASP A 31 -3.85 10.10 15.06
CA ASP A 31 -4.60 11.27 15.56
C ASP A 31 -6.08 11.20 15.17
N LEU A 32 -6.38 10.54 14.06
CA LEU A 32 -7.75 10.26 13.64
C LEU A 32 -8.36 8.98 14.29
N GLY A 33 -7.66 8.36 15.24
CA GLY A 33 -8.16 7.24 16.06
C GLY A 33 -7.95 5.84 15.49
N MET A 34 -7.13 5.67 14.46
CA MET A 34 -6.70 4.34 14.01
C MET A 34 -5.52 3.82 14.82
N LYS A 35 -5.18 2.54 14.62
CA LYS A 35 -4.05 1.89 15.29
C LYS A 35 -2.98 1.53 14.25
N PRO A 36 -2.26 2.53 13.70
CA PRO A 36 -1.18 2.26 12.77
C PRO A 36 0.06 1.71 13.48
N CYS A 37 0.79 0.83 12.82
CA CYS A 37 2.18 0.55 13.14
C CYS A 37 3.08 0.96 11.97
N LEU A 38 4.35 1.24 12.28
CA LEU A 38 5.34 1.69 11.31
C LEU A 38 6.52 0.71 11.27
N ILE A 39 6.87 0.25 10.08
CA ILE A 39 8.02 -0.63 9.89
C ILE A 39 8.86 -0.13 8.69
N THR A 40 10.07 0.36 8.99
CA THR A 40 10.99 0.92 7.98
C THR A 40 12.31 0.18 7.95
N GLY A 41 13.02 0.20 6.81
CA GLY A 41 14.19 -0.63 6.56
C GLY A 41 15.49 -0.32 7.32
N ASP A 42 15.60 0.77 8.07
CA ASP A 42 16.87 1.21 8.68
C ASP A 42 16.93 0.98 10.21
N THR A 43 18.05 0.43 10.66
CA THR A 43 18.31 -0.02 12.04
C THR A 43 18.97 1.04 12.91
N GLU A 44 19.49 2.14 12.34
CA GLU A 44 20.23 3.15 13.10
C GLU A 44 19.33 4.15 13.84
N LYS A 45 18.13 4.43 13.29
CA LYS A 45 17.15 5.36 13.86
C LYS A 45 15.72 4.80 13.90
N GLY A 46 15.55 3.51 13.61
CA GLY A 46 14.27 2.80 13.59
C GLY A 46 14.36 1.47 14.33
N PRO A 47 13.26 0.70 14.43
CA PRO A 47 13.27 -0.60 15.08
C PRO A 47 14.31 -1.53 14.42
N GLY A 48 15.15 -2.16 15.25
CA GLY A 48 16.08 -3.19 14.78
C GLY A 48 15.35 -4.41 14.22
N PRO A 49 16.02 -5.35 13.52
CA PRO A 49 15.38 -6.45 12.80
C PRO A 49 14.40 -7.26 13.67
N ASN A 50 14.83 -7.63 14.89
CA ASN A 50 14.01 -8.38 15.85
C ASN A 50 12.75 -7.61 16.30
N GLN A 51 12.83 -6.28 16.39
CA GLN A 51 11.70 -5.45 16.78
C GLN A 51 10.70 -5.29 15.62
N ARG A 52 11.18 -5.24 14.37
CA ARG A 52 10.32 -5.24 13.18
C ARG A 52 9.50 -6.50 13.09
N ASP A 53 10.13 -7.66 13.27
CA ASP A 53 9.44 -8.95 13.27
C ASP A 53 8.39 -9.02 14.38
N GLY A 54 8.70 -8.48 15.56
CA GLY A 54 7.75 -8.36 16.67
C GLY A 54 6.55 -7.47 16.33
N ILE A 55 6.76 -6.29 15.75
CA ILE A 55 5.68 -5.38 15.34
C ILE A 55 4.83 -6.03 14.25
N PHE A 56 5.47 -6.62 13.25
CA PHE A 56 4.79 -7.30 12.15
C PHE A 56 3.95 -8.48 12.66
N LYS A 57 4.50 -9.27 13.58
CA LYS A 57 3.76 -10.37 14.24
C LYS A 57 2.53 -9.84 14.96
N ARG A 58 2.62 -8.73 15.69
CA ARG A 58 1.46 -8.14 16.38
C ARG A 58 0.42 -7.62 15.38
N PHE A 59 0.84 -7.00 14.28
CA PHE A 59 -0.07 -6.61 13.20
C PHE A 59 -0.80 -7.82 12.57
N ARG A 60 -0.11 -8.93 12.36
CA ARG A 60 -0.69 -10.13 11.74
C ARG A 60 -1.56 -10.97 12.69
N ASP A 61 -1.10 -11.12 13.93
CA ASP A 61 -1.64 -12.14 14.86
C ASP A 61 -2.62 -11.55 15.88
N THR A 62 -2.71 -10.22 16.01
CA THR A 62 -3.52 -9.54 17.05
C THR A 62 -4.36 -8.40 16.46
N GLU A 63 -5.27 -7.86 17.27
CA GLU A 63 -6.08 -6.67 16.94
C GLU A 63 -5.43 -5.36 17.45
N GLU A 64 -4.15 -5.40 17.84
CA GLU A 64 -3.40 -4.25 18.30
C GLU A 64 -3.26 -3.19 17.20
N PHE A 65 -3.08 -3.62 15.95
CA PHE A 65 -2.91 -2.74 14.81
C PHE A 65 -3.88 -3.10 13.68
N ASN A 66 -4.52 -2.10 13.10
CA ASN A 66 -5.38 -2.26 11.92
C ASN A 66 -4.75 -1.72 10.64
N VAL A 67 -3.67 -0.95 10.74
CA VAL A 67 -2.89 -0.43 9.61
C VAL A 67 -1.41 -0.69 9.84
N CYS A 68 -0.70 -1.17 8.82
CA CYS A 68 0.75 -1.29 8.81
C CYS A 68 1.31 -0.41 7.70
N ILE A 69 2.16 0.54 8.05
CA ILE A 69 2.84 1.43 7.10
C ILE A 69 4.27 0.95 6.94
N CYS A 70 4.72 0.78 5.70
CA CYS A 70 6.06 0.29 5.44
C CYS A 70 6.74 0.87 4.20
N THR A 71 8.07 0.95 4.29
CA THR A 71 8.95 1.12 3.13
C THR A 71 9.25 -0.24 2.50
N ASP A 72 9.53 -0.32 1.20
CA ASP A 72 9.67 -1.54 0.37
C ASP A 72 10.54 -2.70 0.91
N LEU A 73 11.36 -2.45 1.92
CA LEU A 73 12.20 -3.46 2.58
C LEU A 73 11.44 -4.61 3.25
N LEU A 74 10.11 -4.54 3.40
CA LEU A 74 9.30 -5.63 3.97
C LEU A 74 8.54 -6.48 2.95
N GLY A 75 8.48 -6.09 1.68
CA GLY A 75 7.69 -6.82 0.67
C GLY A 75 8.25 -8.21 0.32
N LYS A 76 9.51 -8.48 0.65
CA LYS A 76 10.19 -9.73 0.31
C LYS A 76 10.09 -10.75 1.44
N GLY A 77 9.24 -11.76 1.24
CA GLY A 77 9.22 -12.97 2.06
C GLY A 77 8.30 -12.94 3.29
N VAL A 78 7.59 -11.84 3.52
CA VAL A 78 6.64 -11.72 4.62
C VAL A 78 5.28 -12.29 4.20
N ASP A 79 4.75 -13.22 5.00
CA ASP A 79 3.45 -13.84 4.79
C ASP A 79 2.35 -13.03 5.47
N ILE A 80 1.44 -12.47 4.68
CA ILE A 80 0.47 -11.44 5.10
C ILE A 80 -0.97 -11.89 4.85
N THR A 81 -1.27 -13.16 5.15
CA THR A 81 -2.56 -13.82 4.87
C THR A 81 -3.81 -13.12 5.44
N LYS A 82 -3.67 -12.20 6.41
CA LYS A 82 -4.78 -11.43 6.99
C LYS A 82 -4.94 -10.00 6.44
N VAL A 83 -4.14 -9.60 5.45
CA VAL A 83 -4.30 -8.29 4.81
C VAL A 83 -5.31 -8.38 3.68
N THR A 84 -6.35 -7.56 3.80
CA THR A 84 -7.43 -7.46 2.82
C THR A 84 -7.25 -6.24 1.92
N ILE A 85 -6.62 -5.17 2.43
CA ILE A 85 -6.42 -3.92 1.70
C ILE A 85 -4.92 -3.62 1.57
N ILE A 86 -4.47 -3.38 0.34
CA ILE A 86 -3.11 -2.95 0.02
C ILE A 86 -3.20 -1.57 -0.63
N ILE A 87 -2.50 -0.60 -0.07
CA ILE A 87 -2.44 0.76 -0.59
C ILE A 87 -1.00 1.05 -0.99
N ASN A 88 -0.77 1.26 -2.28
CA ASN A 88 0.42 1.91 -2.77
C ASN A 88 0.21 3.42 -2.62
N TYR A 89 0.66 3.99 -1.51
CA TYR A 89 0.70 5.44 -1.35
C TYR A 89 1.70 6.04 -2.35
N ASP A 90 2.83 5.36 -2.50
CA ASP A 90 3.75 5.54 -3.62
C ASP A 90 3.78 4.27 -4.47
N LEU A 91 3.76 4.43 -5.79
CA LEU A 91 4.03 3.33 -6.72
C LEU A 91 5.44 2.76 -6.47
N PRO A 92 5.62 1.44 -6.59
CA PRO A 92 6.93 0.84 -6.43
C PRO A 92 7.85 1.26 -7.57
N ASP A 93 9.05 1.72 -7.23
CA ASP A 93 10.08 2.04 -8.21
C ASP A 93 11.32 1.15 -8.05
N GLU A 94 12.11 1.08 -9.12
CA GLU A 94 13.44 0.49 -9.10
C GLU A 94 14.38 1.35 -9.92
N LYS A 95 15.62 1.43 -9.48
CA LYS A 95 16.67 2.13 -10.23
C LYS A 95 17.03 1.29 -11.47
N ASP A 96 16.82 1.85 -12.65
CA ASP A 96 17.29 1.26 -13.88
C ASP A 96 18.82 1.28 -13.90
N GLN A 97 19.44 0.11 -14.04
CA GLN A 97 20.90 -0.02 -13.96
C GLN A 97 21.62 0.56 -15.18
N ASN A 98 20.92 0.74 -16.30
CA ASN A 98 21.49 1.24 -17.55
C ASN A 98 21.37 2.77 -17.65
N THR A 99 20.23 3.32 -17.24
CA THR A 99 19.97 4.77 -17.35
C THR A 99 20.20 5.51 -16.03
N GLY A 100 20.21 4.80 -14.90
CA GLY A 100 20.29 5.38 -13.56
C GLY A 100 18.99 6.04 -13.09
N HIS A 101 17.97 6.11 -13.95
CA HIS A 101 16.66 6.70 -13.65
C HIS A 101 15.80 5.69 -12.88
N PHE A 102 14.94 6.18 -12.00
CA PHE A 102 13.92 5.35 -11.37
C PHE A 102 12.78 5.10 -12.36
N LYS A 103 12.34 3.84 -12.44
CA LYS A 103 11.18 3.42 -13.22
C LYS A 103 10.26 2.59 -12.33
N VAL A 104 8.99 2.51 -12.68
CA VAL A 104 8.06 1.62 -11.98
C VAL A 104 8.56 0.16 -12.00
N SER A 105 8.57 -0.49 -10.84
CA SER A 105 8.98 -1.88 -10.70
C SER A 105 7.75 -2.79 -10.74
N THR A 106 7.51 -3.42 -11.89
CA THR A 106 6.41 -4.40 -12.03
C THR A 106 6.61 -5.61 -11.13
N THR A 107 7.86 -6.00 -10.87
CA THR A 107 8.19 -7.09 -9.94
C THR A 107 7.78 -6.75 -8.51
N SER A 108 8.17 -5.57 -8.02
CA SER A 108 7.76 -5.10 -6.69
C SER A 108 6.25 -4.91 -6.62
N TYR A 109 5.61 -4.38 -7.68
CA TYR A 109 4.16 -4.26 -7.76
C TYR A 109 3.43 -5.60 -7.60
N LEU A 110 3.87 -6.63 -8.33
CA LEU A 110 3.33 -7.98 -8.20
C LEU A 110 3.59 -8.56 -6.81
N GLN A 111 4.74 -8.28 -6.20
CA GLN A 111 5.05 -8.73 -4.85
C GLN A 111 4.20 -8.05 -3.77
N ARG A 112 3.80 -6.79 -4.00
CA ARG A 112 2.83 -6.08 -3.16
C ARG A 112 1.44 -6.68 -3.36
N GLY A 113 0.94 -6.78 -4.60
CA GLY A 113 -0.42 -7.25 -4.91
C GLY A 113 -0.67 -8.76 -4.75
N GLY A 114 0.34 -9.61 -4.99
CA GLY A 114 0.24 -11.07 -4.88
C GLY A 114 0.12 -11.60 -3.44
N ARG A 115 -0.01 -10.70 -2.44
CA ARG A 115 -0.11 -11.02 -1.02
C ARG A 115 -1.54 -11.14 -0.52
N SER A 116 -2.53 -10.65 -1.27
CA SER A 116 -3.96 -10.67 -0.91
C SER A 116 -4.76 -11.83 -1.54
N THR A 117 -4.15 -12.68 -2.37
CA THR A 117 -4.90 -13.58 -3.29
C THR A 117 -4.66 -15.09 -3.13
N ARG A 118 -3.91 -15.55 -2.12
CA ARG A 118 -3.79 -17.00 -1.88
C ARG A 118 -5.08 -17.54 -1.24
N GLY A 119 -5.92 -18.20 -2.04
CA GLY A 119 -7.04 -19.02 -1.56
C GLY A 119 -8.45 -18.56 -1.93
N GLY A 120 -8.61 -17.55 -2.79
CA GLY A 120 -9.94 -17.07 -3.21
C GLY A 120 -10.57 -16.01 -2.30
N SER A 121 -9.84 -15.52 -1.29
CA SER A 121 -10.23 -14.35 -0.51
C SER A 121 -10.18 -13.10 -1.39
N LYS A 122 -11.25 -12.28 -1.33
CA LYS A 122 -11.32 -10.99 -2.01
C LYS A 122 -10.41 -10.01 -1.27
N GLY A 123 -9.48 -9.39 -1.98
CA GLY A 123 -8.62 -8.33 -1.47
C GLY A 123 -8.60 -7.17 -2.46
N VAL A 124 -8.34 -5.97 -1.97
CA VAL A 124 -8.30 -4.74 -2.78
C VAL A 124 -6.88 -4.20 -2.79
N LEU A 125 -6.37 -3.91 -3.98
CA LEU A 125 -5.14 -3.14 -4.16
C LEU A 125 -5.49 -1.78 -4.75
N ILE A 126 -5.00 -0.72 -4.11
CA ILE A 126 -5.26 0.68 -4.44
C ILE A 126 -3.94 1.38 -4.75
N ASN A 127 -3.91 2.19 -5.81
CA ASN A 127 -2.77 3.03 -6.17
C ASN A 127 -3.15 4.51 -6.01
N LEU A 128 -2.51 5.21 -5.09
CA LEU A 128 -2.58 6.67 -5.06
C LEU A 128 -1.64 7.21 -6.13
N CYS A 129 -2.11 8.15 -6.94
CA CYS A 129 -1.36 8.65 -8.09
C CYS A 129 -1.28 10.17 -8.02
N ASN A 130 -0.06 10.69 -8.01
CA ASN A 130 0.24 12.11 -8.02
C ASN A 130 0.66 12.56 -9.42
N GLY A 131 -0.34 12.94 -10.22
CA GLY A 131 -0.14 13.52 -11.54
C GLY A 131 0.20 12.52 -12.66
N GLU A 132 0.62 13.04 -13.81
CA GLU A 132 0.70 12.27 -15.05
C GLU A 132 1.81 11.21 -15.04
N ASN A 133 2.87 11.40 -14.25
CA ASN A 133 3.96 10.43 -14.15
C ASN A 133 3.49 9.12 -13.51
N ASP A 134 2.81 9.21 -12.37
CA ASP A 134 2.25 8.03 -11.70
C ASP A 134 1.18 7.35 -12.58
N MET A 135 0.38 8.14 -13.31
CA MET A 135 -0.57 7.61 -14.28
C MET A 135 0.11 6.83 -15.42
N ASN A 136 1.26 7.31 -15.91
CA ASN A 136 2.05 6.60 -16.92
C ASN A 136 2.67 5.31 -16.36
N ASP A 137 3.08 5.32 -15.10
CA ASP A 137 3.59 4.14 -14.41
C ASP A 137 2.49 3.09 -14.22
N VAL A 138 1.28 3.50 -13.83
CA VAL A 138 0.10 2.61 -13.79
C VAL A 138 -0.17 2.00 -15.16
N ARG A 139 -0.23 2.81 -16.23
CA ARG A 139 -0.43 2.30 -17.61
C ARG A 139 0.66 1.30 -18.02
N THR A 140 1.89 1.50 -17.54
CA THR A 140 3.01 0.59 -17.78
C THR A 140 2.81 -0.74 -17.06
N ILE A 141 2.38 -0.71 -15.80
CA ILE A 141 1.99 -1.90 -15.03
C ILE A 141 0.85 -2.64 -15.73
N GLU A 142 -0.21 -1.93 -16.12
CA GLU A 142 -1.39 -2.51 -16.75
C GLU A 142 -1.04 -3.22 -18.06
N ARG A 143 -0.27 -2.55 -18.92
CA ARG A 143 0.22 -3.14 -20.17
C ARG A 143 1.07 -4.38 -19.92
N HIS A 144 1.91 -4.36 -18.88
CA HIS A 144 2.80 -5.47 -18.55
C HIS A 144 2.03 -6.73 -18.11
N PHE A 145 0.99 -6.58 -17.27
CA PHE A 145 0.28 -7.72 -16.69
C PHE A 145 -0.98 -8.13 -17.47
N PHE A 146 -1.65 -7.19 -18.13
CA PHE A 146 -2.97 -7.41 -18.74
C PHE A 146 -2.98 -7.14 -20.25
N GLY A 147 -1.89 -6.60 -20.81
CA GLY A 147 -1.79 -6.26 -22.24
C GLY A 147 -2.64 -5.07 -22.68
N GLN A 148 -3.48 -4.53 -21.79
CA GLN A 148 -4.38 -3.40 -22.01
C GLN A 148 -4.62 -2.62 -20.72
N ALA A 149 -5.20 -1.43 -20.84
CA ALA A 149 -5.66 -0.66 -19.67
C ALA A 149 -6.74 -1.47 -18.93
N VAL A 150 -6.70 -1.43 -17.60
CA VAL A 150 -7.67 -2.13 -16.75
C VAL A 150 -8.64 -1.09 -16.22
N ASP A 151 -9.93 -1.28 -16.51
CA ASP A 151 -10.96 -0.44 -15.91
C ASP A 151 -11.20 -0.83 -14.44
N GLU A 152 -12.06 -0.09 -13.75
CA GLU A 152 -12.42 -0.35 -12.35
C GLU A 152 -13.04 -1.75 -12.11
N SER A 153 -13.35 -2.52 -13.16
CA SER A 153 -13.95 -3.86 -13.09
C SER A 153 -12.95 -5.01 -13.28
N GLY A 154 -11.65 -4.71 -13.42
CA GLY A 154 -10.59 -5.70 -13.52
C GLY A 154 -10.54 -6.69 -12.34
N PRO A 155 -10.13 -7.95 -12.58
CA PRO A 155 -10.52 -9.09 -11.74
C PRO A 155 -10.05 -9.07 -10.29
N ASN A 156 -9.08 -8.23 -9.89
CA ASN A 156 -8.62 -8.11 -8.49
C ASN A 156 -7.91 -6.76 -8.20
N SER A 157 -8.25 -5.69 -8.91
CA SER A 157 -7.59 -4.39 -8.77
C SER A 157 -8.60 -3.26 -8.94
N VAL A 158 -9.15 -2.78 -7.82
CA VAL A 158 -9.80 -1.46 -7.84
C VAL A 158 -8.68 -0.44 -7.82
N ILE A 159 -8.14 -0.12 -9.01
CA ILE A 159 -7.21 1.01 -9.20
C ILE A 159 -8.02 2.28 -8.93
N LYS A 160 -8.16 2.65 -7.65
CA LYS A 160 -8.81 3.88 -7.25
C LYS A 160 -7.78 4.99 -7.28
N LEU A 161 -7.83 5.79 -8.33
CA LEU A 161 -7.03 6.99 -8.46
C LEU A 161 -7.57 8.04 -7.49
N ILE A 162 -6.76 8.38 -6.51
CA ILE A 162 -7.00 9.54 -5.66
C ILE A 162 -5.91 10.53 -6.02
N PRO A 163 -6.23 11.69 -6.59
CA PRO A 163 -5.27 12.76 -6.80
C PRO A 163 -4.98 13.48 -5.47
N PRO A 164 -3.78 14.06 -5.30
CA PRO A 164 -3.49 14.87 -4.12
C PRO A 164 -4.24 16.20 -4.16
N ASN A 165 -4.22 16.92 -3.04
CA ASN A 165 -4.75 18.28 -2.97
C ASN A 165 -3.89 19.28 -3.76
N GLU A 166 -4.28 20.56 -3.75
CA GLU A 166 -3.56 21.63 -4.47
C GLU A 166 -2.11 21.81 -4.02
N ALA A 167 -1.74 21.35 -2.81
CA ALA A 167 -0.38 21.37 -2.30
C ALA A 167 0.45 20.14 -2.75
N GLY A 168 -0.14 19.20 -3.50
CA GLY A 168 0.50 17.96 -3.90
C GLY A 168 0.55 16.90 -2.79
N GLU A 169 -0.21 17.10 -1.72
CA GLU A 169 -0.27 16.20 -0.56
C GLU A 169 -1.54 15.33 -0.59
N PHE A 170 -1.41 14.05 -0.21
CA PHE A 170 -2.57 13.24 0.08
C PHE A 170 -3.03 13.49 1.51
N GLU A 171 -4.18 14.13 1.67
CA GLU A 171 -4.72 14.43 3.00
C GLU A 171 -4.96 13.14 3.79
N THR A 172 -4.44 13.08 5.01
CA THR A 172 -4.52 11.86 5.82
C THR A 172 -5.95 11.49 6.19
N GLU A 173 -6.85 12.48 6.24
CA GLU A 173 -8.29 12.26 6.39
C GLU A 173 -8.89 11.48 5.20
N ASN A 174 -8.46 11.79 3.97
CA ASN A 174 -8.88 11.04 2.78
C ASN A 174 -8.38 9.60 2.80
N LEU A 175 -7.13 9.38 3.25
CA LEU A 175 -6.59 8.03 3.44
C LEU A 175 -7.34 7.28 4.54
N GLN A 176 -7.69 7.94 5.65
CA GLN A 176 -8.50 7.32 6.69
C GLN A 176 -9.89 6.96 6.17
N ASN A 177 -10.57 7.89 5.49
CA ASN A 177 -11.92 7.66 4.97
C ASN A 177 -11.91 6.52 3.96
N LEU A 178 -10.92 6.49 3.07
CA LEU A 178 -10.68 5.36 2.18
C LEU A 178 -10.57 4.03 2.93
N ILE A 179 -9.73 3.98 3.97
CA ILE A 179 -9.54 2.77 4.77
C ILE A 179 -10.84 2.37 5.47
N LYS A 180 -11.57 3.34 6.05
CA LYS A 180 -12.86 3.10 6.70
C LYS A 180 -13.91 2.59 5.73
N ASP A 181 -14.00 3.15 4.53
CA ASP A 181 -14.97 2.75 3.50
C ASP A 181 -14.82 1.28 3.08
N PHE A 182 -13.59 0.75 3.13
CA PHE A 182 -13.30 -0.65 2.78
C PHE A 182 -13.27 -1.60 3.98
N LEU A 183 -13.22 -1.09 5.22
CA LEU A 183 -13.23 -1.89 6.46
C LEU A 183 -14.59 -1.90 7.19
N ALA A 184 -15.49 -0.96 6.87
CA ALA A 184 -16.86 -0.89 7.38
C ALA A 184 -17.77 -1.95 6.73
#